data_AF-A0A7X0A3H1-F1
#
_entry.id   AF-A0A7X0A3H1-F1
#
_cell.length_a   1.000
_cell.length_b   1.000
_cell.length_c   1.000
_cell.angle_alpha   90.00
_cell.angle_beta   90.00
_cell.angle_gamma   90.00
#
_symmetry.space_group_name_H-M   'P 1'
#
loop_
_entity.id
_entity.type
_entity.pdbx_description
1 polymer ?
#
loop_
_entity_poly.entity_id
_entity_poly.type
_entity_poly.pdbx_seq_one_letter_code
_entity_poly.pdbx_strand_id
1 'polypeptide(L)'
;MKKNLLLFGALALFFHLTSCKKDIGKPAASTSTETGSKLKVNTLPAPAYNDLALIPRKPGENFDTYHGYFHGSSVYVVGPPVYDVSKYPTLVNGIPAYAQSMYADNGASIDFQNTGTDGNVFQVTQTQFAYTDRSAIQKDEESYFTAFNSWVQTDQSTAPPTIFTYVKPEYKSATGAGVSIYTGKIICVTSGVHFGLAEINYPLPASSPTPPATTTFLGGVLDPITGHMYHVWGFNGIVNRVPDALSIKGTYTPTSNRFIFNVNITIVKKDGTSFAFVGTTLDLS
;
A
#
# COMPACT_ATOMS: atom_id res chain seq x y z
N MET A 1 39.53 35.55 41.76
CA MET A 1 39.46 34.67 40.57
C MET A 1 38.41 33.60 40.85
N LYS A 2 37.27 33.71 40.15
CA LYS A 2 36.13 32.79 40.17
C LYS A 2 36.36 31.74 39.09
N LYS A 3 36.41 30.45 39.44
CA LYS A 3 36.27 29.27 38.56
C LYS A 3 36.49 28.05 39.45
N ASN A 4 35.41 27.45 39.97
CA ASN A 4 35.32 26.06 40.46
C ASN A 4 33.91 25.72 40.99
N LEU A 5 32.86 26.35 40.44
CA LEU A 5 31.47 26.13 40.87
C LEU A 5 30.53 25.74 39.71
N LEU A 6 31.05 25.05 38.69
CA LEU A 6 30.29 24.68 37.48
C LEU A 6 30.54 23.23 37.03
N LEU A 7 30.96 22.33 37.92
CA LEU A 7 31.15 20.91 37.57
C LEU A 7 30.38 19.91 38.45
N PHE A 8 29.47 20.38 39.32
CA PHE A 8 28.62 19.50 40.14
C PHE A 8 27.11 19.77 39.99
N GLY A 9 26.70 20.69 39.11
CA GLY A 9 25.28 21.02 38.86
C GLY A 9 24.64 20.38 37.63
N ALA A 10 25.39 19.66 36.79
CA ALA A 10 24.90 19.12 35.52
C ALA A 10 24.61 17.60 35.54
N LEU A 11 24.88 16.90 36.65
CA LEU A 11 24.65 15.45 36.77
C LEU A 11 23.31 15.08 37.45
N ALA A 12 22.50 16.08 37.87
CA ALA A 12 21.25 15.86 38.59
C ALA A 12 19.98 15.92 37.70
N LEU A 13 20.11 16.02 36.38
CA LEU A 13 18.98 16.19 35.44
C LEU A 13 18.60 14.91 34.66
N PHE A 14 19.19 13.75 34.95
CA PHE A 14 18.90 12.49 34.24
C PHE A 14 18.14 11.43 35.05
N PHE A 15 17.56 11.76 36.21
CA PHE A 15 16.89 10.77 37.08
C PHE A 15 15.36 10.88 37.22
N HIS A 16 14.65 11.61 36.35
CA HIS A 16 13.20 11.83 36.53
C HIS A 16 12.31 11.64 35.28
N LEU A 17 12.51 10.57 34.49
CA LEU A 17 11.50 10.12 33.52
C LEU A 17 11.29 8.59 33.51
N THR A 18 11.26 7.95 34.68
CA THR A 18 10.72 6.60 34.84
C THR A 18 9.59 6.58 35.86
N SER A 19 8.36 6.91 35.44
CA SER A 19 7.15 6.33 36.04
C SER A 19 5.91 6.76 35.27
N CYS A 20 5.26 5.80 34.61
CA CYS A 20 3.80 5.63 34.53
C CYS A 20 3.50 4.43 33.60
N LYS A 21 3.75 3.20 34.06
CA LYS A 21 2.90 2.08 33.65
C LYS A 21 2.16 1.59 34.89
N LYS A 22 0.89 1.95 34.90
CA LYS A 22 -0.13 1.54 35.85
C LYS A 22 -0.39 0.06 35.65
N ASP A 23 -0.05 -0.75 36.65
CA ASP A 23 -0.53 -2.11 36.81
C ASP A 23 -2.06 -2.09 36.92
N ILE A 24 -2.74 -2.70 35.95
CA ILE A 24 -4.15 -3.06 36.04
C ILE A 24 -4.25 -4.58 35.91
N GLY A 25 -4.43 -5.21 37.07
CA GLY A 25 -5.31 -6.34 37.30
C GLY A 25 -5.14 -7.58 36.43
N LYS A 26 -4.37 -8.56 36.94
CA LYS A 26 -4.65 -9.98 36.66
C LYS A 26 -6.00 -10.37 37.31
N PRO A 27 -6.96 -10.92 36.56
CA PRO A 27 -7.94 -11.81 37.14
C PRO A 27 -7.35 -13.21 37.33
N ALA A 28 -7.90 -13.91 38.32
CA ALA A 28 -7.43 -15.14 38.93
C ALA A 28 -7.20 -16.30 37.96
N ALA A 29 -6.23 -17.14 38.34
CA ALA A 29 -6.03 -18.47 37.80
C ALA A 29 -7.29 -19.32 37.98
N SER A 30 -7.91 -19.75 36.89
CA SER A 30 -8.65 -21.02 36.86
C SER A 30 -7.76 -22.06 36.21
N THR A 31 -7.38 -23.04 37.02
CA THR A 31 -6.78 -24.32 36.66
C THR A 31 -7.43 -24.98 35.45
N SER A 32 -6.64 -25.30 34.44
CA SER A 32 -6.81 -26.52 33.65
C SER A 32 -5.48 -26.90 33.01
N THR A 33 -4.93 -27.99 33.54
CA THR A 33 -3.88 -28.83 32.98
C THR A 33 -4.23 -29.29 31.56
N GLU A 34 -3.49 -28.83 30.56
CA GLU A 34 -3.25 -29.61 29.35
C GLU A 34 -1.81 -29.43 28.89
N THR A 35 -1.09 -30.54 28.93
CA THR A 35 0.26 -30.77 28.46
C THR A 35 0.27 -30.72 26.92
N GLY A 36 0.13 -29.52 26.36
CA GLY A 36 0.30 -29.27 24.94
C GLY A 36 1.55 -28.44 24.73
N SER A 37 2.61 -29.06 24.22
CA SER A 37 3.79 -28.36 23.70
C SER A 37 3.34 -27.32 22.67
N LYS A 38 3.10 -26.09 23.11
CA LYS A 38 3.00 -24.94 22.20
C LYS A 38 4.38 -24.79 21.59
N LEU A 39 4.52 -25.25 20.35
CA LEU A 39 5.62 -24.84 19.48
C LEU A 39 5.70 -23.32 19.61
N LYS A 40 6.78 -22.85 20.21
CA LYS A 40 7.13 -21.44 20.22
C LYS A 40 7.51 -21.13 18.79
N VAL A 41 6.51 -20.84 17.95
CA VAL A 41 6.74 -20.31 16.62
C VAL A 41 7.50 -19.01 16.87
N ASN A 42 8.77 -18.98 16.46
CA ASN A 42 9.49 -17.73 16.27
C ASN A 42 8.72 -16.99 15.17
N THR A 43 7.66 -16.29 15.55
CA THR A 43 7.11 -15.24 14.70
C THR A 43 8.22 -14.21 14.64
N LEU A 44 8.92 -14.16 13.50
CA LEU A 44 9.75 -13.03 13.13
C LEU A 44 8.95 -11.76 13.48
N PRO A 45 9.60 -10.70 14.01
CA PRO A 45 8.94 -9.42 14.21
C PRO A 45 8.14 -9.10 12.94
N ALA A 46 6.86 -8.70 13.09
CA ALA A 46 6.05 -8.35 11.94
C ALA A 46 6.87 -7.41 11.04
N PRO A 47 7.03 -7.72 9.75
CA PRO A 47 7.90 -6.94 8.88
C PRO A 47 7.47 -5.47 8.97
N ALA A 48 8.44 -4.61 9.26
CA ALA A 48 8.17 -3.20 9.49
C ALA A 48 7.97 -2.50 8.14
N TYR A 49 7.06 -1.54 8.11
CA TYR A 49 6.95 -0.54 7.05
C TYR A 49 7.06 0.84 7.68
N ASN A 50 7.48 1.81 6.88
CA ASN A 50 7.47 3.22 7.27
C ASN A 50 6.38 3.93 6.48
N ASP A 51 5.46 4.60 7.18
CA ASP A 51 4.47 5.44 6.54
C ASP A 51 5.18 6.52 5.70
N LEU A 52 4.65 6.75 4.50
CA LEU A 52 4.96 7.93 3.74
C LEU A 52 4.20 9.13 4.32
N ALA A 53 4.73 10.32 4.15
CA ALA A 53 4.09 11.57 4.51
C ALA A 53 4.02 12.49 3.29
N LEU A 54 2.87 13.10 3.05
CA LEU A 54 2.72 14.09 1.99
C LEU A 54 3.53 15.34 2.33
N ILE A 55 4.40 15.76 1.42
CA ILE A 55 5.19 16.98 1.56
C ILE A 55 4.38 18.16 1.01
N PRO A 56 4.39 19.33 1.65
CA PRO A 56 3.79 20.53 1.08
C PRO A 56 4.38 20.85 -0.31
N ARG A 57 3.51 21.07 -1.29
CA ARG A 57 3.90 21.44 -2.65
C ARG A 57 4.65 22.76 -2.65
N LYS A 58 5.72 22.87 -3.42
CA LYS A 58 6.36 24.17 -3.65
C LYS A 58 5.50 25.00 -4.60
N PRO A 59 5.58 26.35 -4.54
CA PRO A 59 4.90 27.20 -5.51
C PRO A 59 5.28 26.79 -6.95
N GLY A 60 4.27 26.51 -7.78
CA GLY A 60 4.45 26.08 -9.17
C GLY A 60 4.52 24.57 -9.40
N GLU A 61 4.51 23.74 -8.35
CA GLU A 61 4.42 22.27 -8.49
C GLU A 61 2.94 21.82 -8.50
N ASN A 62 2.59 21.03 -9.52
CA ASN A 62 1.24 20.46 -9.69
C ASN A 62 1.16 18.97 -9.35
N PHE A 63 2.24 18.38 -8.81
CA PHE A 63 2.31 16.98 -8.42
C PHE A 63 2.49 16.85 -6.91
N ASP A 64 1.92 15.79 -6.34
CA ASP A 64 2.18 15.42 -4.96
C ASP A 64 3.54 14.75 -4.84
N THR A 65 4.26 15.03 -3.77
CA THR A 65 5.49 14.31 -3.41
C THR A 65 5.34 13.79 -2.00
N TYR A 66 5.63 12.51 -1.82
CA TYR A 66 5.60 11.83 -0.54
C TYR A 66 7.03 11.58 -0.06
N HIS A 67 7.26 11.67 1.23
CA HIS A 67 8.55 11.40 1.86
C HIS A 67 8.41 10.36 2.96
N GLY A 68 9.34 9.43 3.02
CA GLY A 68 9.48 8.51 4.13
C GLY A 68 10.92 8.07 4.28
N TYR A 69 11.19 7.35 5.36
CA TYR A 69 12.50 6.79 5.62
C TYR A 69 12.52 5.30 5.27
N PHE A 70 13.61 4.83 4.67
CA PHE A 70 13.84 3.41 4.43
C PHE A 70 15.30 3.09 4.78
N HIS A 71 15.51 2.25 5.79
CA HIS A 71 16.83 1.95 6.37
C HIS A 71 17.67 3.18 6.76
N GLY A 72 17.04 4.31 7.08
CA GLY A 72 17.71 5.57 7.41
C GLY A 72 18.00 6.47 6.21
N SER A 73 17.70 6.04 4.98
CA SER A 73 17.68 6.93 3.81
C SER A 73 16.37 7.68 3.70
N SER A 74 16.44 8.95 3.31
CA SER A 74 15.27 9.74 2.92
C SER A 74 14.87 9.33 1.51
N VAL A 75 13.66 8.79 1.36
CA VAL A 75 13.09 8.37 0.07
C VAL A 75 11.92 9.27 -0.26
N TYR A 76 11.93 9.77 -1.48
CA TYR A 76 10.90 10.63 -2.04
C TYR A 76 10.19 9.89 -3.17
N VAL A 77 8.86 9.96 -3.15
CA VAL A 77 7.97 9.31 -4.10
C VAL A 77 7.15 10.38 -4.79
N VAL A 78 7.27 10.48 -6.11
CA VAL A 78 6.58 11.49 -6.92
C VAL A 78 5.29 10.94 -7.48
N GLY A 79 4.24 11.75 -7.37
CA GLY A 79 2.87 11.40 -7.71
C GLY A 79 2.20 10.57 -6.62
N PRO A 80 0.85 10.60 -6.54
CA PRO A 80 0.11 9.68 -5.67
C PRO A 80 0.36 8.24 -6.13
N PRO A 81 0.85 7.33 -5.26
CA PRO A 81 0.95 5.93 -5.62
C PRO A 81 -0.43 5.37 -5.96
N VAL A 82 -0.48 4.46 -6.92
CA VAL A 82 -1.69 3.79 -7.39
C VAL A 82 -1.52 2.29 -7.19
N TYR A 83 -2.60 1.60 -6.88
CA TYR A 83 -2.62 0.15 -6.77
C TYR A 83 -3.71 -0.44 -7.67
N ASP A 84 -3.62 -1.75 -7.91
CA ASP A 84 -4.63 -2.47 -8.67
C ASP A 84 -5.90 -2.66 -7.85
N VAL A 85 -6.83 -1.70 -7.97
CA VAL A 85 -8.13 -1.72 -7.29
C VAL A 85 -8.99 -2.90 -7.76
N SER A 86 -8.77 -3.43 -8.97
CA SER A 86 -9.53 -4.59 -9.46
C SER A 86 -9.13 -5.87 -8.74
N LYS A 87 -7.83 -6.03 -8.44
CA LYS A 87 -7.28 -7.16 -7.69
C LYS A 87 -7.46 -6.99 -6.17
N TYR A 88 -7.47 -5.74 -5.69
CA TYR A 88 -7.59 -5.40 -4.27
C TYR A 88 -8.67 -4.33 -4.04
N PRO A 89 -9.96 -4.67 -4.14
CA PRO A 89 -11.05 -3.67 -4.05
C PRO A 89 -11.23 -3.09 -2.64
N THR A 90 -10.76 -3.79 -1.61
CA THR A 90 -10.75 -3.31 -0.23
C THR A 90 -9.34 -2.98 0.18
N LEU A 91 -9.13 -1.74 0.66
CA LEU A 91 -7.84 -1.30 1.18
C LEU A 91 -7.45 -2.14 2.41
N VAL A 92 -6.37 -2.89 2.29
CA VAL A 92 -5.73 -3.65 3.37
C VAL A 92 -4.23 -3.35 3.36
N ASN A 93 -3.56 -3.54 4.51
CA ASN A 93 -2.12 -3.30 4.60
C ASN A 93 -1.35 -4.25 3.69
N GLY A 94 -0.37 -3.72 2.96
CA GLY A 94 0.56 -4.51 2.14
C GLY A 94 0.18 -4.64 0.67
N ILE A 95 -0.95 -4.06 0.22
CA ILE A 95 -1.31 -4.05 -1.21
C ILE A 95 -0.17 -3.36 -1.97
N PRO A 96 0.40 -3.95 -3.03
CA PRO A 96 1.45 -3.29 -3.78
C PRO A 96 0.94 -2.06 -4.51
N ALA A 97 1.72 -0.99 -4.45
CA ALA A 97 1.44 0.24 -5.17
C ALA A 97 2.62 0.61 -6.07
N TYR A 98 2.34 1.37 -7.12
CA TYR A 98 3.34 1.97 -8.00
C TYR A 98 3.14 3.48 -8.06
N ALA A 99 4.24 4.22 -8.08
CA ALA A 99 4.30 5.66 -8.20
C ALA A 99 4.98 6.06 -9.51
N GLN A 100 4.88 7.33 -9.88
CA GLN A 100 5.42 7.83 -11.13
C GLN A 100 6.94 7.77 -11.16
N SER A 101 7.59 8.22 -10.09
CA SER A 101 9.05 8.10 -9.92
C SER A 101 9.43 8.13 -8.45
N MET A 102 10.67 7.74 -8.16
CA MET A 102 11.24 7.81 -6.84
C MET A 102 12.68 8.30 -6.89
N TYR A 103 13.14 8.96 -5.83
CA TYR A 103 14.56 9.26 -5.63
C TYR A 103 14.91 9.19 -4.14
N ALA A 104 16.19 9.04 -3.83
CA ALA A 104 16.70 9.07 -2.47
C ALA A 104 17.65 10.25 -2.26
N ASP A 105 17.77 10.69 -1.01
CA ASP A 105 18.71 11.70 -0.55
C ASP A 105 19.53 11.15 0.63
N ASN A 106 20.49 11.93 1.16
CA ASN A 106 21.44 11.54 2.21
C ASN A 106 22.43 10.44 1.80
N GLY A 107 23.13 10.63 0.68
CA GLY A 107 24.19 9.71 0.24
C GLY A 107 23.66 8.33 -0.20
N ALA A 108 22.36 8.27 -0.52
CA ALA A 108 21.71 7.12 -1.07
C ALA A 108 21.17 7.39 -2.47
N SER A 109 21.19 6.37 -3.33
CA SER A 109 20.58 6.41 -4.65
C SER A 109 19.48 5.37 -4.77
N ILE A 110 18.47 5.68 -5.60
CA ILE A 110 17.54 4.68 -6.09
C ILE A 110 18.05 4.25 -7.46
N ASP A 111 18.62 3.05 -7.50
CA ASP A 111 19.31 2.54 -8.68
C ASP A 111 18.40 1.77 -9.63
N PHE A 112 17.22 1.37 -9.14
CA PHE A 112 16.26 0.56 -9.85
C PHE A 112 14.84 0.87 -9.39
N GLN A 113 13.91 0.91 -10.37
CA GLN A 113 12.47 0.98 -10.16
C GLN A 113 11.81 0.03 -11.17
N ASN A 114 11.08 -0.96 -10.68
CA ASN A 114 10.27 -1.85 -11.53
C ASN A 114 8.80 -1.70 -11.18
N THR A 115 7.96 -1.36 -12.16
CA THR A 115 6.51 -1.23 -12.03
C THR A 115 5.81 -2.55 -12.35
N GLY A 116 6.19 -3.62 -11.65
CA GLY A 116 5.67 -4.98 -11.90
C GLY A 116 4.40 -5.31 -11.12
N THR A 117 3.96 -6.57 -11.17
CA THR A 117 2.79 -7.09 -10.42
C THR A 117 2.92 -6.98 -8.91
N ASP A 118 4.14 -6.77 -8.41
CA ASP A 118 4.50 -6.57 -7.01
C ASP A 118 4.67 -5.08 -6.65
N GLY A 119 4.13 -4.17 -7.48
CA GLY A 119 4.22 -2.72 -7.30
C GLY A 119 5.59 -2.16 -7.72
N ASN A 120 5.86 -0.91 -7.33
CA ASN A 120 7.20 -0.33 -7.47
C ASN A 120 8.17 -1.02 -6.52
N VAL A 121 8.95 -1.97 -7.05
CA VAL A 121 10.12 -2.50 -6.37
C VAL A 121 11.28 -1.54 -6.60
N PHE A 122 11.97 -1.19 -5.52
CA PHE A 122 13.07 -0.25 -5.57
C PHE A 122 14.26 -0.74 -4.76
N GLN A 123 15.45 -0.31 -5.18
CA GLN A 123 16.69 -0.54 -4.46
C GLN A 123 17.19 0.78 -3.88
N VAL A 124 17.48 0.82 -2.58
CA VAL A 124 18.20 1.92 -1.95
C VAL A 124 19.62 1.50 -1.68
N THR A 125 20.56 2.20 -2.29
CA THR A 125 22.00 1.97 -2.12
C THR A 125 22.54 3.00 -1.14
N GLN A 126 23.02 2.60 0.04
CA GLN A 126 23.68 3.48 1.00
C GLN A 126 25.19 3.32 0.93
N THR A 127 25.90 4.41 0.62
CA THR A 127 27.36 4.37 0.45
C THR A 127 28.07 4.51 1.79
N GLN A 128 28.74 3.44 2.24
CA GLN A 128 29.98 3.56 3.02
C GLN A 128 31.13 3.18 2.09
N PHE A 129 32.15 4.01 1.98
CA PHE A 129 33.16 3.97 0.91
C PHE A 129 33.88 2.60 0.77
N ALA A 130 33.34 1.69 -0.06
CA ALA A 130 34.02 0.88 -1.10
C ALA A 130 33.00 0.06 -1.94
N TYR A 131 33.47 -0.47 -3.07
CA TYR A 131 32.76 -1.01 -4.25
C TYR A 131 31.47 -1.83 -4.04
N THR A 132 30.49 -1.54 -4.91
CA THR A 132 29.19 -2.21 -5.06
C THR A 132 29.30 -3.51 -5.87
N ASP A 133 28.80 -4.63 -5.36
CA ASP A 133 28.55 -5.84 -6.18
C ASP A 133 27.20 -5.71 -6.91
N ARG A 134 27.16 -4.83 -7.92
CA ARG A 134 26.00 -4.69 -8.80
C ARG A 134 25.72 -5.97 -9.60
N SER A 135 26.71 -6.81 -9.81
CA SER A 135 26.59 -8.00 -10.66
C SER A 135 25.69 -9.07 -10.04
N ALA A 136 25.78 -9.27 -8.72
CA ALA A 136 24.93 -10.22 -8.00
C ALA A 136 23.45 -9.82 -8.02
N ILE A 137 23.17 -8.52 -7.89
CA ILE A 137 21.81 -7.97 -7.95
C ILE A 137 21.23 -8.14 -9.35
N GLN A 138 21.95 -7.67 -10.35
CA GLN A 138 21.50 -7.73 -11.73
C GLN A 138 21.20 -9.18 -12.15
N LYS A 139 22.01 -10.15 -11.70
CA LYS A 139 21.79 -11.57 -11.96
C LYS A 139 20.52 -12.11 -11.30
N ASP A 140 20.27 -11.78 -10.04
CA ASP A 140 19.07 -12.23 -9.31
C ASP A 140 17.80 -11.62 -9.94
N GLU A 141 17.86 -10.36 -10.38
CA GLU A 141 16.77 -9.67 -11.08
C GLU A 141 16.51 -10.22 -12.49
N GLU A 142 17.56 -10.42 -13.30
CA GLU A 142 17.45 -11.05 -14.63
C GLU A 142 16.82 -12.44 -14.54
N SER A 143 17.15 -13.19 -13.47
CA SER A 143 16.56 -14.50 -13.20
C SER A 143 15.05 -14.39 -12.92
N TYR A 144 14.64 -13.39 -12.12
CA TYR A 144 13.22 -13.11 -11.90
C TYR A 144 12.49 -12.74 -13.19
N PHE A 145 13.03 -11.79 -13.97
CA PHE A 145 12.40 -11.36 -15.21
C PHE A 145 12.30 -12.49 -16.23
N THR A 146 13.30 -13.37 -16.28
CA THR A 146 13.26 -14.56 -17.13
C THR A 146 12.13 -15.49 -16.71
N ALA A 147 11.99 -15.78 -15.42
CA ALA A 147 10.91 -16.61 -14.90
C ALA A 147 9.53 -15.97 -15.13
N PHE A 148 9.41 -14.66 -14.88
CA PHE A 148 8.17 -13.91 -15.09
C PHE A 148 7.77 -13.88 -16.56
N ASN A 149 8.70 -13.57 -17.48
CA ASN A 149 8.43 -13.57 -18.92
C ASN A 149 8.03 -14.96 -19.42
N SER A 150 8.67 -16.02 -18.89
CA SER A 150 8.27 -17.39 -19.21
C SER A 150 6.85 -17.70 -18.73
N TRP A 151 6.49 -17.30 -17.50
CA TRP A 151 5.13 -17.44 -16.98
C TRP A 151 4.09 -16.70 -17.86
N VAL A 152 4.36 -15.44 -18.22
CA VAL A 152 3.50 -14.66 -19.12
C VAL A 152 3.28 -15.36 -20.46
N GLN A 153 4.32 -16.00 -21.01
CA GLN A 153 4.27 -16.61 -22.34
C GLN A 153 3.67 -18.02 -22.35
N THR A 154 3.74 -18.76 -21.25
CA THR A 154 3.47 -20.22 -21.28
C THR A 154 2.49 -20.73 -20.23
N ASP A 155 2.28 -20.05 -19.10
CA ASP A 155 1.45 -20.59 -18.02
C ASP A 155 0.84 -19.50 -17.12
N GLN A 156 -0.09 -18.72 -17.65
CA GLN A 156 -0.86 -17.74 -16.86
C GLN A 156 -1.94 -18.38 -15.96
N SER A 157 -2.03 -19.72 -15.95
CA SER A 157 -3.03 -20.45 -15.15
C SER A 157 -2.57 -20.69 -13.71
N THR A 158 -1.27 -20.61 -13.46
CA THR A 158 -0.65 -20.73 -12.14
C THR A 158 -0.29 -19.37 -11.55
N ALA A 159 0.00 -19.34 -10.24
CA ALA A 159 0.41 -18.10 -9.59
C ALA A 159 1.72 -17.58 -10.20
N PRO A 160 1.85 -16.26 -10.44
CA PRO A 160 3.06 -15.68 -11.01
C PRO A 160 4.28 -15.93 -10.10
N PRO A 161 5.48 -16.09 -10.67
CA PRO A 161 6.72 -16.11 -9.90
C PRO A 161 6.83 -14.86 -9.04
N THR A 162 7.22 -15.03 -7.77
CA THR A 162 7.31 -13.93 -6.83
C THR A 162 8.73 -13.39 -6.73
N ILE A 163 8.92 -12.08 -6.82
CA ILE A 163 10.25 -11.47 -6.88
C ILE A 163 11.12 -11.77 -5.65
N PHE A 164 10.51 -11.92 -4.47
CA PHE A 164 11.22 -12.23 -3.22
C PHE A 164 11.87 -13.62 -3.19
N THR A 165 11.49 -14.51 -4.11
CA THR A 165 12.12 -15.83 -4.24
C THR A 165 13.49 -15.73 -4.95
N TYR A 166 13.72 -14.61 -5.64
CA TYR A 166 14.92 -14.38 -6.45
C TYR A 166 15.79 -13.27 -5.85
N VAL A 167 15.18 -12.16 -5.45
CA VAL A 167 15.87 -10.98 -4.93
C VAL A 167 15.96 -11.03 -3.41
N LYS A 168 17.19 -10.83 -2.89
CA LYS A 168 17.46 -10.82 -1.44
C LYS A 168 17.06 -9.48 -0.83
N PRO A 169 16.67 -9.46 0.46
CA PRO A 169 16.36 -8.21 1.15
C PRO A 169 17.59 -7.31 1.32
N GLU A 170 18.78 -7.90 1.37
CA GLU A 170 20.04 -7.18 1.54
C GLU A 170 21.17 -7.83 0.73
N TYR A 171 22.02 -7.00 0.10
CA TYR A 171 23.25 -7.43 -0.56
C TYR A 171 24.47 -6.78 0.11
N LYS A 172 25.45 -7.60 0.54
CA LYS A 172 26.69 -7.15 1.18
C LYS A 172 27.92 -7.57 0.37
N SER A 173 28.89 -6.66 0.26
CA SER A 173 30.23 -7.01 -0.23
C SER A 173 30.98 -7.86 0.79
N ALA A 174 31.65 -8.91 0.32
CA ALA A 174 32.44 -9.82 1.16
C ALA A 174 33.77 -9.21 1.66
N THR A 175 34.22 -8.09 1.09
CA THR A 175 35.59 -7.54 1.29
C THR A 175 35.69 -6.38 2.31
N GLY A 176 34.69 -6.18 3.17
CA GLY A 176 34.88 -5.44 4.43
C GLY A 176 34.81 -3.91 4.39
N ALA A 177 34.57 -3.31 3.22
CA ALA A 177 34.07 -1.93 3.12
C ALA A 177 32.75 -1.98 2.33
N GLY A 178 31.66 -1.57 3.00
CA GLY A 178 30.33 -2.09 2.70
C GLY A 178 29.34 -1.03 2.25
N VAL A 179 29.02 -1.02 0.95
CA VAL A 179 27.74 -0.48 0.50
C VAL A 179 26.64 -1.40 1.00
N SER A 180 25.68 -0.84 1.73
CA SER A 180 24.47 -1.58 2.15
C SER A 180 23.39 -1.31 1.13
N ILE A 181 22.86 -2.39 0.57
CA ILE A 181 21.85 -2.32 -0.48
C ILE A 181 20.60 -2.96 0.08
N TYR A 182 19.54 -2.16 0.17
CA TYR A 182 18.26 -2.57 0.70
C TYR A 182 17.21 -2.57 -0.40
N THR A 183 16.49 -3.67 -0.54
CA THR A 183 15.41 -3.78 -1.52
C THR A 183 14.07 -3.62 -0.84
N GLY A 184 13.27 -2.68 -1.34
CA GLY A 184 11.96 -2.36 -0.82
C GLY A 184 10.88 -2.35 -1.89
N LYS A 185 9.66 -2.12 -1.45
CA LYS A 185 8.50 -1.89 -2.31
C LYS A 185 7.56 -0.87 -1.71
N ILE A 186 6.80 -0.18 -2.56
CA ILE A 186 5.72 0.69 -2.09
C ILE A 186 4.48 -0.19 -1.81
N ILE A 187 3.87 0.01 -0.66
CA ILE A 187 2.61 -0.64 -0.28
C ILE A 187 1.56 0.40 0.07
N CYS A 188 0.29 0.03 -0.11
CA CYS A 188 -0.82 0.70 0.54
C CYS A 188 -0.96 0.23 1.98
N VAL A 189 -1.38 1.15 2.83
CA VAL A 189 -1.62 0.92 4.25
C VAL A 189 -2.93 1.57 4.67
N THR A 190 -3.49 1.09 5.77
CA THR A 190 -4.72 1.61 6.38
C THR A 190 -4.44 2.78 7.33
N SER A 191 -3.17 3.03 7.65
CA SER A 191 -2.67 4.16 8.44
C SER A 191 -2.20 5.34 7.59
N GLY A 192 -2.04 6.50 8.21
CA GLY A 192 -1.35 7.65 7.62
C GLY A 192 -1.97 8.16 6.31
N VAL A 193 -1.12 8.46 5.32
CA VAL A 193 -1.52 8.89 3.96
C VAL A 193 -1.86 7.71 3.03
N HIS A 194 -2.12 6.54 3.61
CA HIS A 194 -2.44 5.29 2.92
C HIS A 194 -1.33 4.65 2.10
N PHE A 195 -0.08 5.13 2.21
CA PHE A 195 1.07 4.55 1.53
C PHE A 195 2.28 4.44 2.46
N GLY A 196 3.11 3.43 2.22
CA GLY A 196 4.32 3.18 2.99
C GLY A 196 5.42 2.54 2.16
N LEU A 197 6.64 2.62 2.69
CA LEU A 197 7.81 1.91 2.21
C LEU A 197 8.00 0.67 3.06
N ALA A 198 8.02 -0.50 2.44
CA ALA A 198 8.18 -1.76 3.14
C ALA A 198 9.35 -2.56 2.56
N GLU A 199 9.90 -3.45 3.38
CA GLU A 199 10.85 -4.45 2.91
C GLU A 199 10.26 -5.28 1.77
N ILE A 200 11.10 -5.75 0.86
CA ILE A 200 10.64 -6.58 -0.27
C ILE A 200 9.89 -7.85 0.19
N ASN A 201 10.24 -8.37 1.37
CA ASN A 201 9.62 -9.55 1.99
C ASN A 201 8.35 -9.25 2.80
N TYR A 202 7.88 -7.99 2.84
CA TYR A 202 6.62 -7.65 3.50
C TYR A 202 5.47 -8.44 2.85
N PRO A 203 4.57 -9.07 3.64
CA PRO A 203 3.59 -10.00 3.11
C PRO A 203 2.65 -9.32 2.13
N LEU A 204 2.42 -9.99 1.00
CA LEU A 204 1.40 -9.61 0.05
C LEU A 204 0.04 -10.07 0.59
N PRO A 205 -0.98 -9.20 0.68
CA PRO A 205 -2.32 -9.65 1.02
C PRO A 205 -2.84 -10.61 -0.05
N ALA A 206 -3.68 -11.55 0.37
CA ALA A 206 -4.37 -12.41 -0.58
C ALA A 206 -5.12 -11.51 -1.58
N SER A 207 -4.90 -11.72 -2.88
CA SER A 207 -5.72 -11.08 -3.91
C SER A 207 -7.18 -11.46 -3.66
N SER A 208 -8.08 -10.49 -3.78
CA SER A 208 -9.49 -10.85 -3.85
C SER A 208 -9.65 -11.76 -5.07
N PRO A 209 -10.47 -12.83 -5.01
CA PRO A 209 -10.88 -13.50 -6.23
C PRO A 209 -11.36 -12.44 -7.20
N THR A 210 -10.86 -12.52 -8.44
CA THR A 210 -11.15 -11.59 -9.54
C THR A 210 -12.62 -11.20 -9.45
N PRO A 211 -12.96 -9.90 -9.36
CA PRO A 211 -14.35 -9.48 -9.50
C PRO A 211 -14.90 -10.15 -10.77
N PRO A 212 -16.13 -10.68 -10.76
CA PRO A 212 -16.71 -11.22 -11.97
C PRO A 212 -16.55 -10.18 -13.10
N ALA A 213 -16.22 -10.67 -14.30
CA ALA A 213 -15.78 -9.89 -15.46
C ALA A 213 -16.39 -8.48 -15.51
N THR A 214 -15.56 -7.46 -15.75
CA THR A 214 -15.91 -6.04 -15.99
C THR A 214 -17.34 -5.89 -16.51
N THR A 215 -18.30 -5.77 -15.60
CA THR A 215 -19.70 -5.58 -15.98
C THR A 215 -19.88 -4.09 -16.17
N THR A 216 -19.77 -3.62 -17.41
CA THR A 216 -20.42 -2.35 -17.77
C THR A 216 -21.86 -2.45 -17.34
N PHE A 217 -22.30 -1.51 -16.52
CA PHE A 217 -23.67 -1.48 -16.03
C PHE A 217 -24.40 -0.33 -16.71
N LEU A 218 -25.54 -0.62 -17.33
CA LEU A 218 -26.49 0.37 -17.81
C LEU A 218 -27.81 0.17 -17.09
N GLY A 219 -28.15 1.04 -16.14
CA GLY A 219 -29.38 0.91 -15.35
C GLY A 219 -30.40 2.01 -15.61
N GLY A 220 -31.64 1.76 -15.20
CA GLY A 220 -32.71 2.75 -15.12
C GLY A 220 -33.13 2.99 -13.68
N VAL A 221 -33.07 4.24 -13.23
CA VAL A 221 -33.42 4.62 -11.84
C VAL A 221 -34.56 5.62 -11.88
N LEU A 222 -35.65 5.30 -11.20
CA LEU A 222 -36.84 6.17 -11.15
C LEU A 222 -36.71 7.19 -10.01
N ASP A 223 -36.89 8.48 -10.34
CA ASP A 223 -37.04 9.52 -9.34
C ASP A 223 -38.34 9.30 -8.56
N PRO A 224 -38.29 9.11 -7.22
CA PRO A 224 -39.48 8.79 -6.43
C PRO A 224 -40.48 9.94 -6.35
N ILE A 225 -40.07 11.17 -6.68
CA ILE A 225 -40.90 12.37 -6.60
C ILE A 225 -41.57 12.65 -7.95
N THR A 226 -40.79 12.61 -9.04
CA THR A 226 -41.26 13.02 -10.37
C THR A 226 -41.67 11.87 -11.27
N GLY A 227 -41.27 10.63 -10.95
CA GLY A 227 -41.45 9.48 -11.84
C GLY A 227 -40.59 9.53 -13.10
N HIS A 228 -39.63 10.46 -13.20
CA HIS A 228 -38.70 10.50 -14.31
C HIS A 228 -37.66 9.37 -14.20
N MET A 229 -37.37 8.68 -15.29
CA MET A 229 -36.38 7.61 -15.34
C MET A 229 -35.02 8.16 -15.77
N TYR A 230 -34.03 8.05 -14.89
CA TYR A 230 -32.64 8.37 -15.16
C TYR A 230 -31.89 7.15 -15.64
N HIS A 231 -31.22 7.27 -16.78
CA HIS A 231 -30.26 6.27 -17.23
C HIS A 231 -28.94 6.49 -16.49
N VAL A 232 -28.37 5.41 -15.94
CA VAL A 232 -27.13 5.48 -15.16
C VAL A 232 -26.12 4.49 -15.73
N TRP A 233 -24.88 4.94 -15.86
CA TRP A 233 -23.78 4.13 -16.36
C TRP A 233 -22.77 3.91 -15.25
N GLY A 234 -22.33 2.66 -15.13
CA GLY A 234 -21.29 2.28 -14.20
C GLY A 234 -20.21 1.43 -14.84
N PHE A 235 -19.01 1.55 -14.28
CA PHE A 235 -17.85 0.75 -14.63
C PHE A 235 -17.13 0.35 -13.34
N ASN A 236 -16.69 -0.91 -13.26
CA ASN A 236 -15.97 -1.46 -12.10
C ASN A 236 -16.66 -1.20 -10.75
N GLY A 237 -17.97 -1.39 -10.69
CA GLY A 237 -18.75 -1.23 -9.46
C GLY A 237 -19.01 0.22 -9.05
N ILE A 238 -18.55 1.20 -9.83
CA ILE A 238 -18.78 2.63 -9.59
C ILE A 238 -19.75 3.17 -10.64
N VAL A 239 -20.79 3.87 -10.20
CA VAL A 239 -21.68 4.61 -11.09
C VAL A 239 -21.13 6.02 -11.24
N ASN A 240 -20.74 6.39 -12.47
CA ASN A 240 -19.98 7.62 -12.73
C ASN A 240 -20.60 8.54 -13.79
N ARG A 241 -21.69 8.13 -14.44
CA ARG A 241 -22.32 8.94 -15.49
C ARG A 241 -23.84 8.88 -15.47
N VAL A 242 -24.44 10.05 -15.59
CA VAL A 242 -25.87 10.29 -15.82
C VAL A 242 -26.00 11.48 -16.78
N PRO A 243 -26.45 11.31 -18.04
CA PRO A 243 -26.58 12.38 -19.03
C PRO A 243 -27.66 13.40 -18.67
N ASP A 244 -28.72 12.92 -18.00
CA ASP A 244 -29.93 13.70 -17.77
C ASP A 244 -29.92 14.44 -16.42
N ALA A 245 -28.82 14.33 -15.66
CA ALA A 245 -28.64 15.02 -14.38
C ALA A 245 -27.32 15.82 -14.36
N LEU A 246 -27.14 16.63 -13.31
CA LEU A 246 -25.94 17.43 -13.14
C LEU A 246 -24.75 16.57 -12.70
N SER A 247 -24.99 15.62 -11.80
CA SER A 247 -23.97 14.66 -11.35
C SER A 247 -24.60 13.41 -10.74
N ILE A 248 -23.80 12.35 -10.67
CA ILE A 248 -24.14 11.11 -9.97
C ILE A 248 -22.92 10.63 -9.20
N LYS A 249 -23.16 10.03 -8.04
CA LYS A 249 -22.16 9.28 -7.29
C LYS A 249 -22.79 8.06 -6.67
N GLY A 250 -22.08 6.94 -6.73
CA GLY A 250 -22.46 5.75 -5.99
C GLY A 250 -21.83 4.49 -6.56
N THR A 251 -22.38 3.36 -6.15
CA THR A 251 -21.85 2.04 -6.46
C THR A 251 -22.94 1.11 -6.95
N TYR A 252 -22.52 0.07 -7.67
CA TYR A 252 -23.37 -1.03 -8.06
C TYR A 252 -22.64 -2.36 -7.86
N THR A 253 -23.40 -3.42 -7.57
CA THR A 253 -22.87 -4.77 -7.42
C THR A 253 -23.81 -5.77 -8.08
N PRO A 254 -23.32 -6.73 -8.89
CA PRO A 254 -24.16 -7.75 -9.49
C PRO A 254 -24.81 -8.62 -8.40
N THR A 255 -26.06 -9.03 -8.62
CA THR A 255 -26.72 -10.06 -7.80
C THR A 255 -26.35 -11.46 -8.28
N SER A 256 -26.96 -12.50 -7.70
CA SER A 256 -26.86 -13.87 -8.24
C SER A 256 -27.39 -13.99 -9.68
N ASN A 257 -28.22 -13.04 -10.13
CA ASN A 257 -28.56 -12.87 -11.53
C ASN A 257 -27.66 -11.78 -12.13
N ARG A 258 -26.82 -12.13 -13.11
CA ARG A 258 -25.88 -11.22 -13.76
C ARG A 258 -26.51 -10.01 -14.47
N PHE A 259 -27.82 -10.05 -14.72
CA PHE A 259 -28.57 -8.94 -15.31
C PHE A 259 -29.30 -8.08 -14.29
N ILE A 260 -29.17 -8.37 -12.99
CA ILE A 260 -29.78 -7.59 -11.91
C ILE A 260 -28.66 -7.10 -11.00
N PHE A 261 -28.64 -5.80 -10.74
CA PHE A 261 -27.64 -5.12 -9.93
C PHE A 261 -28.29 -4.49 -8.71
N ASN A 262 -27.65 -4.64 -7.55
CA ASN A 262 -27.92 -3.79 -6.39
C ASN A 262 -27.19 -2.46 -6.61
N VAL A 263 -27.92 -1.35 -6.48
CA VAL A 263 -27.41 -0.01 -6.74
C VAL A 263 -27.64 0.85 -5.51
N ASN A 264 -26.62 1.63 -5.15
CA ASN A 264 -26.69 2.65 -4.11
C ASN A 264 -26.06 3.93 -4.67
N ILE A 265 -26.91 4.89 -5.05
CA ILE A 265 -26.50 6.12 -5.74
C ILE A 265 -27.22 7.34 -5.20
N THR A 266 -26.61 8.51 -5.43
CA THR A 266 -27.24 9.82 -5.28
C THR A 266 -27.15 10.55 -6.61
N ILE A 267 -28.29 11.05 -7.10
CA ILE A 267 -28.39 11.84 -8.31
C ILE A 267 -28.68 13.29 -7.92
N VAL A 268 -27.90 14.22 -8.48
CA VAL A 268 -28.16 15.66 -8.39
C VAL A 268 -28.78 16.11 -9.70
N LYS A 269 -30.02 16.59 -9.64
CA LYS A 269 -30.79 17.07 -10.78
C LYS A 269 -30.27 18.42 -11.27
N LYS A 270 -30.68 18.82 -12.47
CA LYS A 270 -30.29 20.10 -13.08
C LYS A 270 -30.85 21.32 -12.34
N ASP A 271 -31.94 21.15 -11.58
CA ASP A 271 -32.52 22.18 -10.71
C ASP A 271 -31.79 22.33 -9.36
N GLY A 272 -30.74 21.55 -9.11
CA GLY A 272 -29.96 21.56 -7.88
C GLY A 272 -30.54 20.69 -6.75
N THR A 273 -31.73 20.12 -6.91
CA THR A 273 -32.28 19.13 -5.97
C THR A 273 -31.60 17.78 -6.16
N SER A 274 -31.68 16.91 -5.16
CA SER A 274 -31.09 15.57 -5.24
C SER A 274 -32.02 14.51 -4.67
N PHE A 275 -31.81 13.27 -5.09
CA PHE A 275 -32.43 12.11 -4.46
C PHE A 275 -31.43 10.95 -4.39
N ALA A 276 -31.60 10.11 -3.39
CA ALA A 276 -30.85 8.88 -3.24
C ALA A 276 -31.72 7.69 -3.68
N PHE A 277 -31.09 6.71 -4.30
CA PHE A 277 -31.71 5.44 -4.66
C PHE A 277 -30.87 4.29 -4.11
N VAL A 278 -31.53 3.42 -3.34
CA VAL A 278 -30.97 2.17 -2.84
C VAL A 278 -31.96 1.07 -3.21
N GLY A 279 -31.56 0.17 -4.11
CA GLY A 279 -32.45 -0.87 -4.59
C GLY A 279 -31.84 -1.70 -5.71
N THR A 280 -32.67 -2.53 -6.34
CA THR A 280 -32.26 -3.37 -7.47
C THR A 280 -32.71 -2.77 -8.80
N THR A 281 -31.89 -2.88 -9.82
CA THR A 281 -32.26 -2.54 -11.21
C THR A 281 -31.76 -3.62 -12.15
N LEU A 282 -32.46 -3.77 -13.28
CA LEU A 282 -31.99 -4.56 -14.41
C LEU A 282 -30.89 -3.82 -15.15
N ASP A 283 -30.00 -4.60 -15.77
CA ASP A 283 -29.14 -4.15 -16.84
C ASP A 283 -29.95 -3.91 -18.10
N LEU A 284 -29.67 -2.80 -18.78
CA LEU A 284 -30.29 -2.38 -20.03
C LEU A 284 -29.28 -2.40 -21.20
N SER A 285 -28.05 -2.87 -20.96
CA SER A 285 -27.01 -3.01 -21.99
C SER A 285 -27.27 -4.15 -22.96
#